data_AF-A0A2U2HET3-F1
#
_entry.id   AF-A0A2U2HET3-F1
#
_cell.length_a   1.000
_cell.length_b   1.000
_cell.length_c   1.000
_cell.angle_alpha   90.00
_cell.angle_beta   90.00
_cell.angle_gamma   90.00
#
_symmetry.space_group_name_H-M   'P 1'
#
loop_
_entity.id
_entity.type
_entity.pdbx_description
1 polymer ?
#
loop_
_entity_poly.entity_id
_entity_poly.type
_entity_poly.pdbx_seq_one_letter_code
_entity_poly.pdbx_strand_id
1 'polypeptide(L)' 'HDPCVGIRATPIAEAMLALVLIDHALMHRAQCGDVRVDTPKIA' A
#
# COMPACT_ATOMS: atom_id res chain seq x y z
N HIS A 1 -11.84 -31.43 4.52
CA HIS A 1 -10.72 -30.59 4.08
C HIS A 1 -11.27 -29.67 3.02
N ASP A 2 -11.10 -28.36 3.17
CA ASP A 2 -11.54 -27.43 2.13
C ASP A 2 -10.46 -27.40 1.03
N PRO A 3 -10.76 -27.85 -0.20
CA PRO A 3 -9.78 -27.83 -1.29
C PRO A 3 -9.44 -26.41 -1.75
N CYS A 4 -10.20 -25.39 -1.36
CA CYS A 4 -10.11 -24.02 -1.85
C CYS A 4 -9.74 -22.99 -0.76
N VAL A 5 -9.05 -23.43 0.30
CA VAL A 5 -8.62 -22.56 1.41
C VAL A 5 -7.89 -21.28 0.97
N GLY A 6 -7.20 -21.30 -0.17
CA GLY A 6 -6.48 -20.15 -0.72
C GLY A 6 -7.34 -18.93 -1.04
N ILE A 7 -8.63 -19.11 -1.40
CA ILE A 7 -9.53 -17.97 -1.70
C ILE A 7 -9.75 -17.11 -0.45
N ARG A 8 -9.67 -17.71 0.74
CA ARG A 8 -9.82 -16.99 2.01
C ARG A 8 -8.61 -16.12 2.34
N ALA A 9 -7.49 -16.26 1.62
CA ALA A 9 -6.28 -15.48 1.84
C ALA A 9 -6.32 -14.11 1.16
N THR A 10 -7.26 -13.84 0.24
CA THR A 10 -7.35 -12.56 -0.47
C THR A 10 -7.35 -11.35 0.45
N PRO A 11 -8.14 -11.29 1.54
CA PRO A 11 -8.12 -10.14 2.45
C PRO A 11 -6.76 -9.96 3.15
N ILE A 12 -6.03 -11.05 3.38
CA ILE A 12 -4.69 -11.01 3.98
C ILE A 12 -3.71 -10.42 2.98
N ALA A 13 -3.75 -10.86 1.72
CA ALA A 13 -2.88 -10.33 0.67
C ALA A 13 -3.13 -8.84 0.42
N GLU A 14 -4.39 -8.40 0.40
CA GLU A 14 -4.76 -6.98 0.29
C GLU A 14 -4.20 -6.15 1.45
N ALA A 15 -4.37 -6.62 2.69
CA ALA A 15 -3.85 -5.95 3.86
C ALA A 15 -2.31 -5.88 3.85
N MET A 16 -1.63 -6.97 3.50
CA MET A 16 -0.17 -7.00 3.40
C MET A 16 0.34 -6.03 2.33
N LEU A 17 -0.32 -5.97 1.17
CA LEU A 17 0.03 -5.02 0.12
C LEU A 17 -0.16 -3.57 0.59
N ALA A 18 -1.29 -3.26 1.23
CA ALA A 18 -1.56 -1.93 1.77
C ALA A 18 -0.50 -1.51 2.82
N LEU A 19 -0.10 -2.42 3.70
CA LEU A 19 0.94 -2.18 4.72
C LEU A 19 2.31 -1.89 4.08
N VAL A 20 2.70 -2.67 3.07
CA VAL A 20 3.97 -2.44 2.36
C VAL A 20 3.96 -1.11 1.62
N LEU A 21 2.84 -0.77 0.95
CA LEU A 21 2.71 0.48 0.22
C LEU A 21 2.75 1.70 1.15
N ILE A 22 2.07 1.67 2.29
CA ILE A 22 2.09 2.81 3.23
C ILE A 22 3.47 2.99 3.87
N ASP A 23 4.15 1.90 4.21
CA ASP A 23 5.52 1.95 4.74
C ASP A 23 6.47 2.63 3.73
N HIS A 24 6.44 2.20 2.47
CA HIS A 24 7.29 2.80 1.44
C HIS A 24 6.88 4.24 1.08
N ALA A 25 5.59 4.57 1.12
CA ALA A 25 5.14 5.94 0.92
C ALA A 25 5.67 6.88 2.03
N LEU A 26 5.68 6.41 3.28
CA LEU A 26 6.23 7.17 4.41
C LEU A 26 7.75 7.28 4.35
N MET A 27 8.46 6.21 3.98
CA MET A 27 9.91 6.24 3.77
C MET A 27 10.30 7.22 2.66
N HIS A 28 9.59 7.20 1.53
CA HIS A 28 9.81 8.15 0.45
C HIS A 28 9.56 9.59 0.93
N ARG A 29 8.47 9.83 1.67
CA ARG A 29 8.19 11.16 2.26
C ARG A 29 9.28 11.62 3.22
N ALA A 30 9.89 10.71 3.99
CA ALA A 30 10.97 11.05 4.91
C ALA A 30 12.24 11.49 4.17
N GLN A 31 12.54 10.88 3.02
CA GLN A 31 13.74 11.20 2.23
C GLN A 31 13.54 12.38 1.27
N CYS A 32 12.33 12.55 0.75
CA CYS A 32 12.00 13.46 -0.36
C CYS A 32 10.82 14.39 0.00
N GLY A 33 10.75 14.85 1.26
CA GLY A 33 9.57 15.54 1.79
C GLY A 33 9.24 16.90 1.17
N ASP A 34 10.19 17.51 0.47
CA ASP A 34 10.11 18.83 -0.15
C ASP A 34 9.88 18.78 -1.68
N VAL A 35 9.77 17.58 -2.27
CA VAL A 35 9.55 17.41 -3.71
C VAL A 35 8.24 18.06 -4.15
N ARG A 36 8.34 18.95 -5.14
CA ARG A 36 7.20 19.62 -5.78
C ARG A 36 6.77 18.83 -7.00
N VAL A 37 5.46 18.65 -7.16
CA VAL A 37 4.85 17.94 -8.30
C VAL A 37 3.71 18.78 -8.87
N ASP A 38 3.47 18.68 -10.18
CA ASP A 38 2.34 19.34 -10.85
C ASP A 38 1.01 18.61 -10.61
N THR A 39 1.05 17.43 -9.98
CA THR A 39 -0.13 16.63 -9.67
C THR A 39 -1.07 17.41 -8.75
N PRO A 40 -2.32 17.65 -9.15
CA PRO A 40 -3.25 18.45 -8.37
C PRO A 40 -3.68 17.73 -7.09
N LYS A 41 -3.84 18.48 -6.00
CA LYS A 41 -4.54 18.01 -4.81
C LYS A 41 -6.04 18.11 -5.07
N ILE A 42 -6.67 16.97 -5.29
CA ILE A 42 -8.13 16.85 -5.41
C ILE A 42 -8.64 16.57 -3.99
N ALA A 43 -9.20 17.59 -3.34
CA ALA A 43 -9.82 17.51 -2.02
C ALA A 43 -11.30 17.89 -2.13
#